data_AF-W4EMM0-F1
#
_entry.id   AF-W4EMM0-F1
#
_cell.length_a   1.000
_cell.length_b   1.000
_cell.length_c   1.000
_cell.angle_alpha   90.00
_cell.angle_beta   90.00
_cell.angle_gamma   90.00
#
_symmetry.space_group_name_H-M   'P 1'
#
loop_
_entity.id
_entity.type
_entity.pdbx_description
1 polymer ?
#
loop_
_entity_poly.entity_id
_entity_poly.type
_entity_poly.pdbx_seq_one_letter_code
_entity_poly.pdbx_strand_id
1 'polypeptide(L)'
;MKKQLIIAITSLIVIGVGLYAFLHVSATNQKKSIFIKQQTMEEPKFLADKRAILYASSPTEQLEKETGKSMAIFIDKKGSATAMEMDGMEFGASKYNGEQLYLDAKKSVYLLGKNAQQFPMKRDEIRNTLSGYLSSEAIFFSLYNTGFSENKDYDTGVRYGNTSGFKTASLPFYVATAGTMKNQIIVLTQDLVKGSFDLKSVTLKNKVNIKQLASVPLPHAEELDPISSILEDKENYYFVLSYFENDAKEDILLATINKLTFTLDVKNLAEYRSEEIVSDSLPYNFDNSTHLHNKELYYINGLGEVYSYNTSNDVIQKKFRLNRPNGKFHPEFEQVDFRGQALFYLNNRKKDVYFLEKYDLITGEMIEEQKVENLNKILKSDDKDLTVYNLELLHS
;
A
#
# COMPACT_ATOMS: atom_id res chain seq x y z
N MET A 1 43.77 6.45 -58.27
CA MET A 1 42.31 6.50 -58.04
C MET A 1 41.72 5.21 -57.46
N LYS A 2 41.84 4.02 -58.08
CA LYS A 2 41.24 2.77 -57.54
C LYS A 2 41.67 2.39 -56.11
N LYS A 3 42.97 2.52 -55.76
CA LYS A 3 43.45 2.21 -54.40
C LYS A 3 42.93 3.17 -53.32
N GLN A 4 42.84 4.47 -53.62
CA GLN A 4 42.31 5.47 -52.69
C GLN A 4 40.80 5.31 -52.47
N LEU A 5 40.06 4.92 -53.52
CA LEU A 5 38.63 4.60 -53.40
C LEU A 5 38.40 3.35 -52.54
N ILE A 6 39.20 2.30 -52.73
CA ILE A 6 39.14 1.08 -51.91
C ILE A 6 39.45 1.41 -50.45
N ILE A 7 40.50 2.20 -50.17
CA ILE A 7 40.84 2.60 -48.80
C ILE A 7 39.70 3.40 -48.15
N ALA A 8 39.10 4.35 -48.88
CA ALA A 8 37.97 5.15 -48.36
C ALA A 8 36.73 4.29 -48.04
N ILE A 9 36.40 3.33 -48.91
CA ILE A 9 35.28 2.40 -48.68
C ILE A 9 35.57 1.49 -47.48
N THR A 10 36.78 0.94 -47.37
CA THR A 10 37.17 0.10 -46.23
C THR A 10 37.13 0.88 -44.92
N SER A 11 37.60 2.13 -44.90
CA SER A 11 37.53 3.00 -43.72
C SER A 11 36.08 3.30 -43.29
N LEU A 12 35.18 3.56 -44.25
CA LEU A 12 33.75 3.77 -43.97
C LEU A 12 33.08 2.51 -43.40
N ILE A 13 33.44 1.33 -43.89
CA ILE A 13 32.92 0.06 -43.36
C ILE A 13 33.43 -0.18 -41.93
N VAL A 14 34.72 0.06 -41.65
CA VAL A 14 35.28 -0.10 -40.31
C VAL A 14 34.65 0.87 -39.31
N ILE A 15 34.43 2.13 -39.71
CA ILE A 15 33.74 3.13 -38.87
C ILE A 15 32.28 2.73 -38.65
N GLY A 16 31.57 2.29 -39.69
CA GLY A 16 30.19 1.85 -39.59
C GLY A 16 30.00 0.63 -38.68
N VAL A 17 30.88 -0.37 -38.82
CA VAL A 17 30.90 -1.56 -37.95
C VAL A 17 31.29 -1.19 -36.52
N GLY A 18 32.26 -0.28 -36.34
CA GLY A 18 32.65 0.22 -35.03
C GLY A 18 31.52 0.98 -34.32
N LEU A 19 30.80 1.84 -35.04
CA LEU A 19 29.63 2.56 -34.51
C LEU A 19 28.50 1.60 -34.17
N TYR A 20 28.21 0.64 -35.06
CA TYR A 20 27.19 -0.36 -34.82
C TYR A 20 27.52 -1.22 -33.61
N ALA A 21 28.76 -1.73 -33.51
CA ALA A 21 29.22 -2.51 -32.37
C ALA A 21 29.19 -1.68 -31.07
N PHE A 22 29.61 -0.42 -31.10
CA PHE A 22 29.54 0.47 -29.94
C PHE A 22 28.10 0.72 -29.49
N LEU A 23 27.19 1.05 -30.42
CA LEU A 23 25.78 1.25 -30.11
C LEU A 23 25.11 -0.03 -29.60
N HIS A 24 25.43 -1.19 -30.18
CA HIS A 24 24.85 -2.47 -29.79
C HIS A 24 25.41 -3.00 -28.47
N VAL A 25 26.72 -2.84 -28.22
CA VAL A 25 27.38 -3.18 -26.96
C VAL A 25 26.97 -2.21 -25.86
N SER A 26 26.83 -0.92 -26.12
CA SER A 26 26.26 0.03 -25.15
C SER A 26 24.79 -0.26 -24.87
N ALA A 27 23.98 -0.63 -25.86
CA ALA A 27 22.59 -1.01 -25.65
C ALA A 27 22.43 -2.35 -24.89
N THR A 28 23.36 -3.29 -25.07
CA THR A 28 23.36 -4.57 -24.34
C THR A 28 23.96 -4.44 -22.93
N ASN A 29 25.01 -3.65 -22.75
CA ASN A 29 25.60 -3.34 -21.43
C ASN A 29 24.73 -2.37 -20.58
N GLN A 30 23.75 -1.70 -21.18
CA GLN A 30 22.77 -0.88 -20.46
C GLN A 30 21.52 -1.64 -19.98
N LYS A 31 21.43 -2.97 -20.20
CA LYS A 31 20.46 -3.76 -19.44
C LYS A 31 20.97 -3.94 -18.01
N LYS A 32 20.88 -2.86 -17.20
CA LYS A 32 20.95 -2.99 -15.74
C LYS A 32 19.98 -4.10 -15.34
N SER A 33 20.45 -5.04 -14.53
CA SER A 33 19.59 -6.08 -13.98
C SER A 33 18.39 -5.41 -13.31
N ILE A 34 17.19 -5.78 -13.73
CA ILE A 34 15.95 -5.28 -13.15
C ILE A 34 15.84 -5.76 -11.69
N PHE A 35 16.41 -6.95 -11.40
CA PHE A 35 16.55 -7.48 -10.06
C PHE A 35 17.87 -7.02 -9.43
N ILE A 36 17.77 -6.32 -8.30
CA ILE A 36 18.92 -5.82 -7.54
C ILE A 36 19.19 -6.73 -6.34
N LYS A 37 20.44 -6.75 -5.90
CA LYS A 37 20.84 -7.48 -4.69
C LYS A 37 20.63 -6.62 -3.45
N GLN A 38 20.49 -7.26 -2.28
CA GLN A 38 20.37 -6.58 -0.98
C GLN A 38 21.47 -5.54 -0.73
N GLN A 39 22.72 -5.81 -1.12
CA GLN A 39 23.81 -4.84 -0.92
C GLN A 39 23.57 -3.50 -1.65
N THR A 40 22.79 -3.50 -2.73
CA THR A 40 22.46 -2.30 -3.52
C THR A 40 21.51 -1.38 -2.74
N MET A 41 20.51 -1.95 -2.07
CA MET A 41 19.54 -1.18 -1.26
C MET A 41 20.14 -0.69 0.06
N GLU A 42 21.23 -1.30 0.50
CA GLU A 42 21.98 -0.91 1.69
C GLU A 42 22.88 0.32 1.45
N GLU A 43 23.04 0.75 0.20
CA GLU A 43 23.80 1.96 -0.12
C GLU A 43 23.16 3.21 0.50
N PRO A 44 23.93 4.09 1.18
CA PRO A 44 23.38 5.25 1.91
C PRO A 44 22.51 6.22 1.10
N LYS A 45 22.68 6.25 -0.23
CA LYS A 45 21.95 7.13 -1.15
C LYS A 45 20.94 6.39 -2.02
N PHE A 46 20.67 5.11 -1.74
CA PHE A 46 19.82 4.27 -2.57
C PHE A 46 18.41 4.85 -2.79
N LEU A 47 17.84 5.53 -1.78
CA LEU A 47 16.50 6.13 -1.83
C LEU A 47 16.47 7.53 -2.47
N ALA A 48 17.62 8.17 -2.71
CA ALA A 48 17.67 9.59 -3.07
C ALA A 48 17.11 9.89 -4.48
N ASP A 49 17.22 8.92 -5.39
CA ASP A 49 16.71 8.97 -6.75
C ASP A 49 15.37 8.23 -6.92
N LYS A 50 14.86 7.60 -5.85
CA LYS A 50 13.58 6.90 -5.88
C LYS A 50 12.42 7.87 -5.75
N ARG A 51 11.29 7.54 -6.36
CA ARG A 51 10.04 8.28 -6.29
C ARG A 51 9.03 7.53 -5.44
N ALA A 52 8.89 6.24 -5.67
CA ALA A 52 7.93 5.39 -5.00
C ALA A 52 8.52 3.99 -4.77
N ILE A 53 7.89 3.26 -3.88
CA ILE A 53 8.06 1.83 -3.73
C ILE A 53 6.69 1.15 -3.82
N LEU A 54 6.68 -0.04 -4.42
CA LEU A 54 5.57 -0.99 -4.35
C LEU A 54 5.98 -2.21 -3.53
N TYR A 55 5.03 -2.78 -2.80
CA TYR A 55 5.16 -4.12 -2.26
C TYR A 55 4.25 -5.07 -3.04
N ALA A 56 4.83 -6.14 -3.59
CA ALA A 56 4.09 -7.15 -4.31
C ALA A 56 4.34 -8.54 -3.70
N SER A 57 3.31 -9.38 -3.61
CA SER A 57 3.45 -10.73 -3.04
C SER A 57 2.48 -11.73 -3.65
N SER A 58 2.86 -13.00 -3.59
CA SER A 58 1.95 -14.13 -3.74
C SER A 58 0.94 -14.18 -2.58
N PRO A 59 -0.23 -14.82 -2.78
CA PRO A 59 -1.22 -15.00 -1.72
C PRO A 59 -0.75 -15.95 -0.62
N THR A 60 -1.39 -15.87 0.56
CA THR A 60 -1.00 -16.61 1.77
C THR A 60 -0.84 -18.11 1.54
N GLU A 61 -1.74 -18.74 0.79
CA GLU A 61 -1.70 -20.18 0.49
C GLU A 61 -0.39 -20.65 -0.17
N GLN A 62 0.20 -19.81 -1.04
CA GLN A 62 1.46 -20.10 -1.70
C GLN A 62 2.65 -19.82 -0.76
N LEU A 63 2.54 -18.77 0.06
CA LEU A 63 3.55 -18.38 1.04
C LEU A 63 3.73 -19.42 2.16
N GLU A 64 2.63 -20.01 2.63
CA GLU A 64 2.65 -21.09 3.63
C GLU A 64 3.32 -22.35 3.12
N LYS A 65 3.15 -22.64 1.81
CA LYS A 65 3.81 -23.77 1.13
C LYS A 65 5.25 -23.49 0.73
N GLU A 66 5.79 -22.31 1.05
CA GLU A 66 7.11 -21.83 0.61
C GLU A 66 7.29 -21.86 -0.92
N THR A 67 6.17 -21.73 -1.64
CA THR A 67 6.12 -21.67 -3.11
C THR A 67 5.87 -20.27 -3.63
N GLY A 68 5.37 -19.35 -2.79
CA GLY A 68 5.19 -17.94 -3.15
C GLY A 68 6.46 -17.12 -3.00
N LYS A 69 6.42 -15.87 -3.45
CA LYS A 69 7.51 -14.88 -3.27
C LYS A 69 6.93 -13.50 -3.01
N SER A 70 7.72 -12.61 -2.42
CA SER A 70 7.41 -11.18 -2.39
C SER A 70 8.55 -10.34 -2.95
N MET A 71 8.23 -9.09 -3.29
CA MET A 71 9.15 -8.14 -3.87
C MET A 71 8.93 -6.74 -3.31
N ALA A 72 10.03 -6.07 -2.98
CA ALA A 72 10.09 -4.61 -2.91
C ALA A 72 10.47 -4.08 -4.30
N ILE A 73 9.58 -3.29 -4.91
CA ILE A 73 9.77 -2.75 -6.26
C ILE A 73 9.95 -1.23 -6.16
N PHE A 74 11.14 -0.75 -6.45
CA PHE A 74 11.49 0.66 -6.39
C PHE A 74 11.32 1.30 -7.76
N ILE A 75 10.56 2.39 -7.83
CA ILE A 75 10.38 3.22 -9.02
C ILE A 75 11.24 4.47 -8.87
N ASP A 76 12.18 4.68 -9.79
CA ASP A 76 13.00 5.89 -9.78
C ASP A 76 12.24 7.13 -10.29
N LYS A 77 12.83 8.32 -10.10
CA LYS A 77 12.27 9.60 -10.57
C LYS A 77 12.09 9.67 -12.09
N LYS A 78 12.73 8.79 -12.86
CA LYS A 78 12.59 8.68 -14.33
C LYS A 78 11.52 7.66 -14.74
N GLY A 79 10.94 6.92 -13.79
CA GLY A 79 9.93 5.90 -14.03
C GLY A 79 10.50 4.51 -14.26
N SER A 80 11.80 4.25 -14.07
CA SER A 80 12.35 2.90 -14.21
C SER A 80 12.15 2.10 -12.91
N ALA A 81 11.51 0.93 -13.01
CA ALA A 81 11.35 0.02 -11.88
C ALA A 81 12.53 -0.97 -11.75
N THR A 82 12.95 -1.22 -10.52
CA THR A 82 13.88 -2.28 -10.12
C THR A 82 13.34 -3.00 -8.90
N ALA A 83 13.54 -4.32 -8.79
CA ALA A 83 12.98 -5.13 -7.72
C ALA A 83 14.04 -5.85 -6.90
N MET A 84 13.74 -6.07 -5.63
CA MET A 84 14.45 -6.99 -4.75
C MET A 84 13.47 -8.03 -4.24
N GLU A 85 13.85 -9.29 -4.31
CA GLU A 85 13.09 -10.39 -3.69
C GLU A 85 13.16 -10.29 -2.16
N MET A 86 12.03 -10.56 -1.52
CA MET A 86 11.85 -10.48 -0.07
C MET A 86 11.26 -11.79 0.48
N ASP A 87 11.43 -12.00 1.79
CA ASP A 87 10.77 -13.10 2.48
C ASP A 87 9.25 -12.80 2.56
N GLY A 88 8.47 -13.61 1.84
CA GLY A 88 7.06 -13.41 1.49
C GLY A 88 6.08 -12.98 2.59
N MET A 89 5.23 -11.99 2.30
CA MET A 89 4.14 -11.54 3.19
C MET A 89 2.95 -11.05 2.38
N GLU A 90 1.79 -11.67 2.57
CA GLU A 90 0.54 -11.17 2.00
C GLU A 90 0.15 -9.87 2.69
N PHE A 91 -0.37 -8.91 1.90
CA PHE A 91 -0.62 -7.53 2.35
C PHE A 91 0.63 -6.82 2.89
N GLY A 92 1.84 -7.31 2.59
CA GLY A 92 3.06 -6.65 3.04
C GLY A 92 3.10 -5.18 2.62
N ALA A 93 3.67 -4.36 3.49
CA ALA A 93 3.61 -2.92 3.36
C ALA A 93 4.97 -2.27 3.60
N SER A 94 5.08 -1.05 3.06
CA SER A 94 6.22 -0.17 3.26
C SER A 94 5.75 1.17 3.82
N LYS A 95 6.59 1.79 4.64
CA LYS A 95 6.29 3.12 5.19
C LYS A 95 7.52 4.02 5.22
N TYR A 96 7.36 5.23 4.73
CA TYR A 96 8.42 6.24 4.70
C TYR A 96 8.13 7.37 5.68
N ASN A 97 9.08 7.65 6.58
CA ASN A 97 8.91 8.74 7.55
C ASN A 97 9.53 10.08 7.11
N GLY A 98 10.01 10.18 5.86
CA GLY A 98 10.74 11.34 5.34
C GLY A 98 12.27 11.19 5.37
N GLU A 99 12.79 10.18 6.06
CA GLU A 99 14.23 9.91 6.15
C GLU A 99 14.56 8.44 5.89
N GLN A 100 13.79 7.54 6.49
CA GLN A 100 13.98 6.10 6.45
C GLN A 100 12.75 5.40 5.89
N LEU A 101 13.00 4.36 5.10
CA LEU A 101 11.99 3.47 4.57
C LEU A 101 11.96 2.18 5.36
N TYR A 102 10.82 1.89 5.97
CA TYR A 102 10.50 0.62 6.61
C TYR A 102 9.95 -0.35 5.58
N LEU A 103 10.51 -1.57 5.53
CA LEU A 103 9.98 -2.69 4.78
C LEU A 103 9.78 -3.89 5.69
N ASP A 104 8.59 -4.47 5.63
CA ASP A 104 8.25 -5.65 6.39
C ASP A 104 8.45 -6.93 5.58
N ALA A 105 8.96 -7.97 6.22
CA ALA A 105 9.18 -9.29 5.61
C ALA A 105 8.83 -10.40 6.60
N LYS A 106 8.62 -11.63 6.10
CA LYS A 106 8.18 -12.77 6.92
C LYS A 106 8.98 -12.93 8.21
N LYS A 107 10.31 -12.87 8.08
CA LYS A 107 11.27 -13.20 9.14
C LYS A 107 12.14 -12.02 9.57
N SER A 108 11.96 -10.86 8.96
CA SER A 108 12.80 -9.70 9.23
C SER A 108 12.10 -8.38 8.93
N VAL A 109 12.68 -7.31 9.46
CA VAL A 109 12.33 -5.93 9.12
C VAL A 109 13.56 -5.27 8.53
N TYR A 110 13.39 -4.48 7.48
CA TYR A 110 14.43 -3.63 6.91
C TYR A 110 14.13 -2.16 7.19
N LEU A 111 15.15 -1.42 7.61
CA LEU A 111 15.16 0.04 7.60
C LEU A 111 16.19 0.49 6.58
N LEU A 112 15.76 1.20 5.54
CA LEU A 112 16.62 1.74 4.48
C LEU A 112 16.75 3.24 4.60
N GLY A 113 17.84 3.79 4.07
CA GLY A 113 18.18 5.21 4.15
C GLY A 113 19.68 5.37 4.31
N LYS A 114 20.11 6.39 5.06
CA LYS A 114 21.54 6.69 5.26
C LYS A 114 22.32 5.50 5.86
N ASN A 115 21.70 4.79 6.81
CA ASN A 115 22.26 3.62 7.46
C ASN A 115 21.25 2.48 7.35
N ALA A 116 21.39 1.64 6.33
CA ALA A 116 20.51 0.50 6.16
C ALA A 116 20.76 -0.56 7.23
N GLN A 117 19.70 -1.14 7.76
CA GLN A 117 19.73 -2.15 8.81
C GLN A 117 18.66 -3.20 8.55
N GLN A 118 19.00 -4.46 8.81
CA GLN A 118 18.07 -5.58 8.83
C GLN A 118 17.98 -6.11 10.26
N PHE A 119 16.75 -6.34 10.71
CA PHE A 119 16.46 -6.88 12.03
C PHE A 119 15.77 -8.24 11.87
N PRO A 120 16.41 -9.36 12.24
CA PRO A 120 15.74 -10.67 12.25
C PRO A 120 14.67 -10.71 13.35
N MET A 121 13.52 -11.27 13.03
CA MET A 121 12.36 -11.39 13.91
C MET A 121 12.27 -12.81 14.47
N LYS A 122 11.86 -12.92 15.74
CA LYS A 122 11.71 -14.22 16.42
C LYS A 122 10.44 -14.97 16.01
N ARG A 123 9.38 -14.22 15.70
CA ARG A 123 8.09 -14.75 15.25
C ARG A 123 7.90 -14.39 13.79
N ASP A 124 7.65 -15.40 12.97
CA ASP A 124 7.28 -15.23 11.57
C ASP A 124 5.88 -14.64 11.46
N GLU A 125 5.67 -13.78 10.47
CA GLU A 125 4.36 -13.20 10.17
C GLU A 125 4.15 -13.31 8.66
N ILE A 126 2.97 -13.75 8.22
CA ILE A 126 2.72 -14.00 6.78
C ILE A 126 1.61 -13.14 6.20
N ARG A 127 0.82 -12.45 7.05
CA ARG A 127 -0.31 -11.61 6.65
C ARG A 127 -0.31 -10.31 7.46
N ASN A 128 0.00 -9.20 6.81
CA ASN A 128 -0.05 -7.88 7.44
C ASN A 128 -1.50 -7.37 7.52
N THR A 129 -1.78 -6.50 8.48
CA THR A 129 -3.06 -5.80 8.63
C THR A 129 -2.89 -4.28 8.49
N LEU A 130 -1.83 -3.72 9.06
CA LEU A 130 -1.51 -2.30 8.95
C LEU A 130 -0.03 -2.10 9.30
N SER A 131 0.66 -1.27 8.52
CA SER A 131 2.00 -0.76 8.88
C SER A 131 2.00 0.77 8.97
N GLY A 132 2.71 1.32 9.95
CA GLY A 132 2.70 2.76 10.21
C GLY A 132 3.94 3.30 10.92
N TYR A 133 3.92 4.61 11.16
CA TYR A 133 4.97 5.33 11.89
C TYR A 133 4.36 6.22 12.97
N LEU A 134 4.70 5.95 14.24
CA LEU A 134 4.28 6.76 15.38
C LEU A 134 5.30 7.89 15.59
N SER A 135 4.99 9.07 15.07
CA SER A 135 5.91 10.20 15.06
C SER A 135 6.30 10.74 16.44
N SER A 136 5.48 10.55 17.48
CA SER A 136 5.82 11.01 18.84
C SER A 136 6.85 10.12 19.53
N GLU A 137 6.87 8.83 19.19
CA GLU A 137 7.79 7.83 19.71
C GLU A 137 8.97 7.56 18.76
N ALA A 138 8.90 8.09 17.52
CA ALA A 138 9.84 7.86 16.44
C ALA A 138 10.09 6.36 16.18
N ILE A 139 9.00 5.59 16.06
CA ILE A 139 9.04 4.15 15.79
C ILE A 139 8.14 3.77 14.61
N PHE A 140 8.59 2.81 13.84
CA PHE A 140 7.76 2.07 12.90
C PHE A 140 7.04 0.93 13.62
N PHE A 141 5.91 0.51 13.08
CA PHE A 141 5.20 -0.67 13.55
C PHE A 141 4.46 -1.37 12.41
N SER A 142 4.12 -2.63 12.68
CA SER A 142 3.19 -3.43 11.90
C SER A 142 2.28 -4.25 12.81
N LEU A 143 1.02 -4.41 12.39
CA LEU A 143 0.02 -5.31 12.97
C LEU A 143 -0.20 -6.49 12.03
N TYR A 144 -0.43 -7.67 12.61
CA TYR A 144 -0.67 -8.90 11.87
C TYR A 144 -1.81 -9.66 12.52
N ASN A 145 -2.87 -9.95 11.77
CA ASN A 145 -3.91 -10.86 12.21
C ASN A 145 -3.37 -12.31 12.11
N THR A 146 -2.55 -12.70 13.09
CA THR A 146 -1.71 -13.92 13.07
C THR A 146 -2.53 -15.21 13.16
N GLY A 147 -3.65 -15.20 13.87
CA GLY A 147 -4.56 -16.35 13.99
C GLY A 147 -4.86 -16.72 15.45
N PHE A 148 -5.38 -17.91 15.70
CA PHE A 148 -5.74 -18.34 17.06
C PHE A 148 -4.52 -18.85 17.84
N SER A 149 -4.37 -18.38 19.08
CA SER A 149 -3.36 -18.89 20.02
C SER A 149 -3.73 -20.26 20.58
N GLU A 150 -2.77 -20.93 21.24
CA GLU A 150 -3.02 -22.20 21.96
C GLU A 150 -4.12 -22.07 23.04
N ASN A 151 -4.29 -20.87 23.59
CA ASN A 151 -5.32 -20.54 24.59
C ASN A 151 -6.70 -20.22 23.98
N LYS A 152 -6.87 -20.40 22.66
CA LYS A 152 -8.09 -20.15 21.86
C LYS A 152 -8.53 -18.68 21.71
N ASP A 153 -7.83 -17.73 22.32
CA ASP A 153 -8.00 -16.31 21.99
C ASP A 153 -7.31 -16.01 20.65
N TYR A 154 -7.85 -15.06 19.89
CA TYR A 154 -7.21 -14.57 18.68
C TYR A 154 -5.93 -13.78 19.03
N ASP A 155 -4.82 -14.11 18.39
CA ASP A 155 -3.53 -13.43 18.49
C ASP A 155 -3.35 -12.50 17.30
N THR A 156 -3.31 -11.20 17.58
CA THR A 156 -2.79 -10.21 16.63
C THR A 156 -1.37 -9.87 17.01
N GLY A 157 -0.44 -10.20 16.12
CA GLY A 157 0.94 -9.86 16.27
C GLY A 157 1.24 -8.37 16.12
N VAL A 158 2.26 -7.89 16.83
CA VAL A 158 2.80 -6.54 16.68
C VAL A 158 4.31 -6.60 16.59
N ARG A 159 4.89 -5.96 15.57
CA ARG A 159 6.31 -5.61 15.50
C ARG A 159 6.46 -4.12 15.59
N TYR A 160 7.39 -3.62 16.39
CA TYR A 160 7.59 -2.17 16.51
C TYR A 160 9.00 -1.81 16.96
N GLY A 161 9.53 -0.69 16.48
CA GLY A 161 10.90 -0.29 16.76
C GLY A 161 11.45 0.75 15.80
N ASN A 162 12.76 0.94 15.89
CA ASN A 162 13.52 1.88 15.07
C ASN A 162 14.96 1.38 14.92
N THR A 163 15.90 2.26 14.59
CA THR A 163 17.32 1.93 14.41
C THR A 163 18.01 1.34 15.65
N SER A 164 17.42 1.52 16.84
CA SER A 164 17.92 0.90 18.08
C SER A 164 17.50 -0.56 18.24
N GLY A 165 16.57 -1.05 17.41
CA GLY A 165 16.06 -2.42 17.44
C GLY A 165 14.54 -2.49 17.38
N PHE A 166 14.05 -3.71 17.16
CA PHE A 166 12.62 -4.03 17.09
C PHE A 166 12.21 -4.99 18.21
N LYS A 167 10.99 -4.80 18.70
CA LYS A 167 10.31 -5.63 19.69
C LYS A 167 9.10 -6.30 19.05
N THR A 168 8.69 -7.41 19.66
CA THR A 168 7.47 -8.14 19.32
C THR A 168 6.49 -8.11 20.48
N ALA A 169 5.21 -8.13 20.17
CA ALA A 169 4.12 -8.28 21.14
C ALA A 169 2.91 -8.97 20.50
N SER A 170 1.90 -9.21 21.33
CA SER A 170 0.63 -9.82 20.98
C SER A 170 -0.52 -8.99 21.54
N LEU A 171 -1.58 -8.85 20.77
CA LEU A 171 -2.86 -8.28 21.17
C LEU A 171 -3.90 -9.40 21.17
N PRO A 172 -4.65 -9.61 22.28
CA PRO A 172 -5.56 -10.75 22.42
C PRO A 172 -6.94 -10.46 21.78
N PHE A 173 -6.95 -10.07 20.51
CA PHE A 173 -8.15 -9.79 19.73
C PHE A 173 -7.85 -9.72 18.24
N TYR A 174 -8.86 -9.93 17.40
CA TYR A 174 -8.81 -9.67 15.97
C TYR A 174 -8.91 -8.17 15.68
N VAL A 175 -8.08 -7.67 14.78
CA VAL A 175 -8.13 -6.28 14.30
C VAL A 175 -8.89 -6.24 12.98
N ALA A 176 -10.08 -5.64 12.98
CA ALA A 176 -10.88 -5.48 11.77
C ALA A 176 -10.39 -4.31 10.91
N THR A 177 -10.05 -3.19 11.55
CA THR A 177 -9.30 -2.09 10.92
C THR A 177 -8.53 -1.31 11.99
N ALA A 178 -7.53 -0.54 11.56
CA ALA A 178 -6.75 0.31 12.42
C ALA A 178 -6.37 1.63 11.74
N GLY A 179 -5.96 2.60 12.55
CA GLY A 179 -5.51 3.91 12.13
C GLY A 179 -4.27 4.36 12.90
N THR A 180 -3.35 5.01 12.21
CA THR A 180 -2.12 5.53 12.82
C THR A 180 -2.34 6.98 13.29
N MET A 181 -2.32 7.18 14.60
CA MET A 181 -2.33 8.53 15.20
C MET A 181 -0.92 8.94 15.62
N LYS A 182 -0.74 10.17 16.10
CA LYS A 182 0.59 10.72 16.39
C LYS A 182 1.39 9.90 17.42
N ASN A 183 0.72 9.31 18.40
CA ASN A 183 1.35 8.63 19.55
C ASN A 183 0.72 7.26 19.91
N GLN A 184 -0.25 6.82 19.12
CA GLN A 184 -1.01 5.62 19.39
C GLN A 184 -1.61 5.09 18.10
N ILE A 185 -2.03 3.83 18.14
CA ILE A 185 -2.83 3.20 17.11
C ILE A 185 -4.25 3.12 17.64
N ILE A 186 -5.22 3.57 16.85
CA ILE A 186 -6.63 3.35 17.13
C ILE A 186 -7.04 2.10 16.35
N VAL A 187 -7.74 1.20 17.03
CA VAL A 187 -8.06 -0.12 16.51
C VAL A 187 -9.54 -0.37 16.69
N LEU A 188 -10.22 -0.76 15.62
CA LEU A 188 -11.54 -1.36 15.67
C LEU A 188 -11.36 -2.88 15.68
N THR A 189 -11.78 -3.52 16.76
CA THR A 189 -11.71 -4.97 16.91
C THR A 189 -13.07 -5.58 16.67
N GLN A 190 -13.11 -6.80 16.15
CA GLN A 190 -14.35 -7.56 15.97
C GLN A 190 -14.29 -8.86 16.77
N ASP A 191 -15.35 -9.14 17.53
CA ASP A 191 -15.56 -10.46 18.11
C ASP A 191 -16.00 -11.41 16.99
N LEU A 192 -15.14 -12.35 16.61
CA LEU A 192 -15.38 -13.28 15.49
C LEU A 192 -16.56 -14.25 15.73
N VAL A 193 -17.11 -14.33 16.94
CA VAL A 193 -18.27 -15.16 17.27
C VAL A 193 -19.55 -14.34 17.29
N LYS A 194 -19.50 -13.13 17.86
CA LYS A 194 -20.68 -12.27 18.05
C LYS A 194 -20.84 -11.21 16.97
N GLY A 195 -19.83 -10.98 16.14
CA GLY A 195 -19.75 -9.86 15.19
C GLY A 195 -19.57 -8.48 15.85
N SER A 196 -19.66 -8.37 17.17
CA SER A 196 -19.65 -7.07 17.86
C SER A 196 -18.32 -6.35 17.74
N PHE A 197 -18.37 -5.02 17.56
CA PHE A 197 -17.21 -4.17 17.43
C PHE A 197 -16.86 -3.42 18.72
N ASP A 198 -15.57 -3.27 18.97
CA ASP A 198 -15.01 -2.47 20.06
C ASP A 198 -13.93 -1.53 19.53
N LEU A 199 -13.90 -0.30 20.04
CA LEU A 199 -12.85 0.66 19.77
C LEU A 199 -11.81 0.62 20.90
N LYS A 200 -10.54 0.43 20.53
CA LYS A 200 -9.41 0.37 21.45
C LYS A 200 -8.30 1.32 21.02
N SER A 201 -7.48 1.74 21.98
CA SER A 201 -6.21 2.42 21.72
C SER A 201 -5.06 1.50 22.12
N VAL A 202 -4.02 1.47 21.28
CA VAL A 202 -2.80 0.71 21.50
C VAL A 202 -1.62 1.68 21.47
N THR A 203 -0.86 1.74 22.56
CA THR A 203 0.37 2.54 22.64
C THR A 203 1.58 1.63 22.69
N LEU A 204 2.59 1.95 21.88
CA LEU A 204 3.82 1.17 21.72
C LEU A 204 5.01 1.93 22.32
N LYS A 205 5.26 1.73 23.62
CA LYS A 205 6.40 2.35 24.33
C LYS A 205 7.39 1.29 24.79
N ASN A 206 7.73 1.28 26.07
CA ASN A 206 8.57 0.21 26.66
C ASN A 206 7.85 -1.13 26.67
N LYS A 207 6.52 -1.09 26.86
CA LYS A 207 5.59 -2.21 26.80
C LYS A 207 4.39 -1.78 25.96
N VAL A 208 3.70 -2.76 25.37
CA VAL A 208 2.41 -2.55 24.73
C VAL A 208 1.36 -2.32 25.81
N ASN A 209 0.58 -1.26 25.67
CA ASN A 209 -0.55 -0.97 26.53
C ASN A 209 -1.81 -0.82 25.68
N ILE A 210 -2.87 -1.48 26.11
CA ILE A 210 -4.15 -1.56 25.42
C ILE A 210 -5.18 -0.93 26.34
N LYS A 211 -5.94 0.02 25.81
CA LYS A 211 -7.04 0.65 26.53
C LYS A 211 -8.31 0.54 25.70
N GLN A 212 -9.33 -0.10 26.28
CA GLN A 212 -10.70 -0.05 25.77
C GLN A 212 -11.18 1.40 25.79
N LEU A 213 -11.68 1.90 24.66
CA LEU A 213 -12.25 3.23 24.55
C LEU A 213 -13.78 3.18 24.65
N ALA A 214 -14.41 2.36 23.80
CA ALA A 214 -15.86 2.21 23.76
C ALA A 214 -16.26 0.93 23.03
N SER A 215 -17.45 0.41 23.32
CA SER A 215 -18.11 -0.53 22.41
C SER A 215 -18.79 0.25 21.29
N VAL A 216 -18.80 -0.31 20.09
CA VAL A 216 -19.30 0.35 18.88
C VAL A 216 -20.58 -0.36 18.44
N PRO A 217 -21.78 0.18 18.77
CA PRO A 217 -23.05 -0.50 18.53
C PRO A 217 -23.49 -0.32 17.08
N LEU A 218 -22.77 -0.94 16.14
CA LEU A 218 -23.17 -0.99 14.74
C LEU A 218 -24.38 -1.94 14.58
N PRO A 219 -25.49 -1.50 13.99
CA PRO A 219 -26.58 -2.39 13.59
C PRO A 219 -26.09 -3.41 12.56
N HIS A 220 -26.57 -4.66 12.62
CA HIS A 220 -26.18 -5.72 11.68
C HIS A 220 -24.65 -5.88 11.58
N ALA A 221 -23.96 -5.85 12.74
CA ALA A 221 -22.50 -5.87 12.83
C ALA A 221 -21.86 -7.09 12.13
N GLU A 222 -22.58 -8.19 12.05
CA GLU A 222 -22.19 -9.42 11.35
C GLU A 222 -22.18 -9.31 9.81
N GLU A 223 -22.86 -8.30 9.25
CA GLU A 223 -22.95 -8.01 7.81
C GLU A 223 -22.07 -6.82 7.39
N LEU A 224 -21.25 -6.30 8.32
CA LEU A 224 -20.44 -5.11 8.13
C LEU A 224 -18.95 -5.44 8.09
N ASP A 225 -18.28 -4.98 7.03
CA ASP A 225 -16.84 -5.09 6.86
C ASP A 225 -16.19 -3.70 6.82
N PRO A 226 -15.19 -3.42 7.68
CA PRO A 226 -14.38 -2.21 7.54
C PRO A 226 -13.51 -2.26 6.29
N ILE A 227 -13.64 -1.26 5.42
CA ILE A 227 -12.97 -1.18 4.12
C ILE A 227 -12.07 0.06 3.99
N SER A 228 -11.74 0.66 5.13
CA SER A 228 -10.76 1.74 5.21
C SER A 228 -9.94 1.69 6.50
N SER A 229 -8.79 2.37 6.50
CA SER A 229 -8.11 2.74 7.75
C SER A 229 -8.93 3.73 8.58
N ILE A 230 -8.65 3.80 9.88
CA ILE A 230 -9.27 4.77 10.80
C ILE A 230 -8.54 6.11 10.69
N LEU A 231 -9.29 7.17 10.42
CA LEU A 231 -8.80 8.55 10.38
C LEU A 231 -9.26 9.31 11.63
N GLU A 232 -8.61 10.44 11.92
CA GLU A 232 -9.01 11.30 13.02
C GLU A 232 -8.90 12.79 12.67
N ASP A 233 -9.84 13.59 13.17
CA ASP A 233 -9.64 15.02 13.37
C ASP A 233 -9.53 15.34 14.87
N LYS A 234 -9.80 16.58 15.27
CA LYS A 234 -9.76 16.98 16.69
C LYS A 234 -10.86 16.31 17.52
N GLU A 235 -12.03 16.06 16.93
CA GLU A 235 -13.27 15.75 17.64
C GLU A 235 -13.73 14.31 17.41
N ASN A 236 -13.43 13.71 16.26
CA ASN A 236 -13.99 12.43 15.85
C ASN A 236 -12.95 11.46 15.27
N TYR A 237 -13.27 10.18 15.35
CA TYR A 237 -12.71 9.12 14.52
C TYR A 237 -13.63 8.83 13.34
N TYR A 238 -13.06 8.47 12.20
CA TYR A 238 -13.79 8.15 10.97
C TYR A 238 -13.28 6.85 10.37
N PHE A 239 -14.18 6.03 9.83
CA PHE A 239 -13.85 4.86 9.01
C PHE A 239 -15.02 4.50 8.10
N VAL A 240 -14.73 3.78 7.02
CA VAL A 240 -15.70 3.36 6.01
C VAL A 240 -16.00 1.87 6.18
N LEU A 241 -17.28 1.53 6.09
CA LEU A 241 -17.81 0.18 6.15
C LEU A 241 -18.47 -0.18 4.82
N SER A 242 -18.33 -1.43 4.39
CA SER A 242 -19.25 -2.07 3.45
C SER A 242 -20.37 -2.73 4.26
N TYR A 243 -21.61 -2.51 3.85
CA TYR A 243 -22.78 -3.28 4.25
C TYR A 243 -23.26 -4.09 3.06
N PHE A 244 -22.87 -5.36 3.01
CA PHE A 244 -23.20 -6.25 1.91
C PHE A 244 -24.47 -7.04 2.24
N GLU A 245 -25.56 -6.75 1.52
CA GLU A 245 -26.83 -7.47 1.71
C GLU A 245 -26.94 -8.69 0.78
N ASN A 246 -26.47 -8.58 -0.46
CA ASN A 246 -26.39 -9.65 -1.45
C ASN A 246 -25.63 -9.16 -2.70
N ASP A 247 -25.42 -10.08 -3.65
CA ASP A 247 -24.72 -9.80 -4.90
C ASP A 247 -25.25 -8.58 -5.65
N ALA A 248 -26.54 -8.21 -5.52
CA ALA A 248 -27.10 -7.05 -6.20
C ALA A 248 -27.22 -5.79 -5.33
N LYS A 249 -26.89 -5.83 -4.04
CA LYS A 249 -27.11 -4.73 -3.10
C LYS A 249 -26.02 -4.60 -2.05
N GLU A 250 -25.35 -3.45 -2.07
CA GLU A 250 -24.34 -3.08 -1.09
C GLU A 250 -24.41 -1.57 -0.80
N ASP A 251 -24.26 -1.19 0.46
CA ASP A 251 -24.16 0.20 0.90
C ASP A 251 -22.77 0.47 1.48
N ILE A 252 -22.19 1.61 1.08
CA ILE A 252 -20.93 2.09 1.64
C ILE A 252 -21.25 3.15 2.66
N LEU A 253 -20.85 2.91 3.91
CA LEU A 253 -21.21 3.72 5.06
C LEU A 253 -19.98 4.43 5.63
N LEU A 254 -20.11 5.71 5.96
CA LEU A 254 -19.15 6.44 6.79
C LEU A 254 -19.60 6.35 8.25
N ALA A 255 -18.80 5.69 9.09
CA ALA A 255 -18.97 5.72 10.54
C ALA A 255 -18.14 6.85 11.15
N THR A 256 -18.77 7.64 12.02
CA THR A 256 -18.15 8.73 12.77
C THR A 256 -18.35 8.48 14.27
N ILE A 257 -17.27 8.48 15.04
CA ILE A 257 -17.31 8.31 16.50
C ILE A 257 -16.74 9.55 17.17
N ASN A 258 -17.54 10.22 17.99
CA ASN A 258 -17.04 11.34 18.79
C ASN A 258 -16.04 10.85 19.85
N LYS A 259 -14.87 11.49 19.94
CA LYS A 259 -13.78 11.04 20.84
C LYS A 259 -14.06 11.24 22.33
N LEU A 260 -14.99 12.13 22.68
CA LEU A 260 -15.32 12.46 24.07
C LEU A 260 -16.54 11.67 24.54
N THR A 261 -17.62 11.67 23.76
CA THR A 261 -18.89 11.04 24.13
C THR A 261 -19.01 9.60 23.65
N PHE A 262 -18.17 9.19 22.69
CA PHE A 262 -18.26 7.91 21.98
C PHE A 262 -19.61 7.67 21.29
N THR A 263 -20.34 8.74 20.97
CA THR A 263 -21.55 8.65 20.16
C THR A 263 -21.18 8.30 18.73
N LEU A 264 -21.84 7.28 18.20
CA LEU A 264 -21.71 6.81 16.83
C LEU A 264 -22.76 7.49 15.94
N ASP A 265 -22.32 7.98 14.79
CA ASP A 265 -23.15 8.44 13.68
C ASP A 265 -22.74 7.67 12.41
N VAL A 266 -23.70 7.29 11.57
CA VAL A 266 -23.47 6.51 10.36
C VAL A 266 -24.22 7.14 9.19
N LYS A 267 -23.52 7.40 8.09
CA LYS A 267 -24.07 8.05 6.89
C LYS A 267 -23.75 7.24 5.63
N ASN A 268 -24.66 7.20 4.67
CA ASN A 268 -24.39 6.58 3.36
C ASN A 268 -23.45 7.47 2.54
N LEU A 269 -22.29 6.92 2.14
CA LEU A 269 -21.39 7.51 1.14
C LEU A 269 -21.84 7.15 -0.29
N ALA A 270 -22.18 5.89 -0.50
CA ALA A 270 -22.57 5.35 -1.80
C ALA A 270 -23.54 4.17 -1.64
N GLU A 271 -24.32 3.92 -2.67
CA GLU A 271 -25.26 2.81 -2.75
C GLU A 271 -25.09 2.10 -4.10
N TYR A 272 -24.94 0.79 -4.07
CA TYR A 272 -24.80 -0.04 -5.25
C TYR A 272 -25.99 -1.00 -5.37
N ARG A 273 -26.56 -1.08 -6.57
CA ARG A 273 -27.86 -1.74 -6.83
C ARG A 273 -27.82 -2.65 -8.08
N SER A 274 -26.66 -3.25 -8.35
CA SER A 274 -26.50 -4.22 -9.45
C SER A 274 -25.28 -5.11 -9.21
N GLU A 275 -25.38 -6.37 -9.61
CA GLU A 275 -24.32 -7.39 -9.47
C GLU A 275 -22.98 -6.95 -10.05
N GLU A 276 -22.98 -6.38 -11.25
CA GLU A 276 -21.77 -5.88 -11.92
C GLU A 276 -21.03 -4.81 -11.10
N ILE A 277 -21.77 -3.95 -10.39
CA ILE A 277 -21.18 -2.86 -9.60
C ILE A 277 -20.68 -3.38 -8.26
N VAL A 278 -21.46 -4.24 -7.60
CA VAL A 278 -21.13 -4.80 -6.29
C VAL A 278 -19.88 -5.68 -6.36
N SER A 279 -19.68 -6.47 -7.43
CA SER A 279 -18.49 -7.31 -7.55
C SER A 279 -17.18 -6.53 -7.60
N ASP A 280 -17.23 -5.28 -8.06
CA ASP A 280 -16.07 -4.42 -8.31
C ASP A 280 -16.04 -3.19 -7.39
N SER A 281 -16.90 -3.13 -6.37
CA SER A 281 -17.12 -1.94 -5.55
C SER A 281 -16.03 -1.70 -4.50
N LEU A 282 -15.38 -2.78 -4.01
CA LEU A 282 -14.47 -2.71 -2.88
C LEU A 282 -13.10 -2.16 -3.27
N PRO A 283 -12.49 -1.30 -2.42
CA PRO A 283 -11.18 -0.75 -2.72
C PRO A 283 -10.11 -1.84 -2.78
N TYR A 284 -9.17 -1.76 -3.73
CA TYR A 284 -8.08 -2.75 -3.82
C TYR A 284 -7.03 -2.64 -2.72
N ASN A 285 -7.02 -1.53 -1.99
CA ASN A 285 -6.19 -1.34 -0.80
C ASN A 285 -7.03 -0.63 0.27
N PHE A 286 -7.45 -1.38 1.29
CA PHE A 286 -8.28 -0.84 2.37
C PHE A 286 -7.50 0.18 3.22
N ASP A 287 -6.22 -0.05 3.50
CA ASP A 287 -5.42 0.84 4.36
C ASP A 287 -5.25 2.25 3.77
N ASN A 288 -5.12 2.32 2.44
CA ASN A 288 -4.91 3.56 1.70
C ASN A 288 -6.19 4.03 0.96
N SER A 289 -7.37 3.45 1.21
CA SER A 289 -8.62 3.83 0.52
C SER A 289 -9.20 5.17 0.98
N THR A 290 -8.73 5.70 2.11
CA THR A 290 -9.23 6.96 2.69
C THR A 290 -8.12 7.94 3.01
N HIS A 291 -8.49 9.21 3.08
CA HIS A 291 -7.59 10.30 3.44
C HIS A 291 -8.36 11.48 4.02
N LEU A 292 -7.78 12.17 5.02
CA LEU A 292 -8.36 13.39 5.58
C LEU A 292 -7.41 14.55 5.37
N HIS A 293 -7.88 15.58 4.65
CA HIS A 293 -7.11 16.79 4.42
C HIS A 293 -7.99 18.03 4.48
N ASN A 294 -7.58 19.04 5.25
CA ASN A 294 -8.29 20.32 5.38
C ASN A 294 -9.80 20.18 5.64
N LYS A 295 -10.18 19.27 6.55
CA LYS A 295 -11.59 18.97 6.93
C LYS A 295 -12.43 18.31 5.84
N GLU A 296 -11.80 17.83 4.77
CA GLU A 296 -12.44 17.00 3.77
C GLU A 296 -11.86 15.59 3.88
N LEU A 297 -12.71 14.61 4.18
CA LEU A 297 -12.40 13.20 4.09
C LEU A 297 -12.67 12.74 2.65
N TYR A 298 -11.74 12.01 2.08
CA TYR A 298 -11.88 11.37 0.77
C TYR A 298 -11.90 9.86 0.94
N TYR A 299 -12.71 9.20 0.13
CA TYR A 299 -12.79 7.75 0.02
C TYR A 299 -12.76 7.37 -1.46
N ILE A 300 -11.94 6.40 -1.83
CA ILE A 300 -11.93 5.82 -3.17
C ILE A 300 -12.41 4.37 -3.14
N ASN A 301 -13.35 4.04 -4.02
CA ASN A 301 -13.91 2.69 -4.14
C ASN A 301 -13.17 1.86 -5.21
N GLY A 302 -13.56 0.59 -5.32
CA GLY A 302 -13.08 -0.36 -6.31
C GLY A 302 -13.41 0.00 -7.75
N LEU A 303 -14.36 0.92 -8.01
CA LEU A 303 -14.77 1.41 -9.33
C LEU A 303 -13.96 2.65 -9.79
N GLY A 304 -13.04 3.11 -8.94
CA GLY A 304 -12.21 4.30 -9.17
C GLY A 304 -12.95 5.61 -8.92
N GLU A 305 -14.09 5.56 -8.23
CA GLU A 305 -14.90 6.72 -7.90
C GLU A 305 -14.45 7.29 -6.56
N VAL A 306 -14.21 8.59 -6.54
CA VAL A 306 -13.76 9.32 -5.35
C VAL A 306 -14.95 10.07 -4.77
N TYR A 307 -15.29 9.70 -3.54
CA TYR A 307 -16.28 10.36 -2.70
C TYR A 307 -15.58 11.26 -1.70
N SER A 308 -16.28 12.29 -1.25
CA SER A 308 -15.82 13.14 -0.17
C SER A 308 -16.90 13.42 0.86
N TYR A 309 -16.46 13.71 2.08
CA TYR A 309 -17.26 14.14 3.20
C TYR A 309 -16.61 15.36 3.85
N ASN A 310 -17.35 16.47 3.90
CA ASN A 310 -16.89 17.68 4.56
C ASN A 310 -17.26 17.65 6.04
N THR A 311 -16.26 17.60 6.92
CA THR A 311 -16.47 17.44 8.37
C THR A 311 -17.01 18.70 9.05
N SER A 312 -17.12 19.83 8.34
CA SER A 312 -17.63 21.09 8.91
C SER A 312 -19.11 21.34 8.67
N ASN A 313 -19.68 20.77 7.61
CA ASN A 313 -21.07 21.00 7.23
C ASN A 313 -21.84 19.72 6.86
N ASP A 314 -21.24 18.55 7.14
CA ASP A 314 -21.85 17.24 6.95
C ASP A 314 -22.24 16.89 5.51
N VAL A 315 -21.63 17.55 4.51
CA VAL A 315 -21.95 17.34 3.10
C VAL A 315 -21.13 16.18 2.51
N ILE A 316 -21.82 15.23 1.88
CA ILE A 316 -21.24 14.12 1.10
C ILE A 316 -21.36 14.44 -0.40
N GLN A 317 -20.29 14.17 -1.17
CA GLN A 317 -20.28 14.38 -2.62
C GLN A 317 -19.50 13.28 -3.33
N LYS A 318 -19.98 12.84 -4.49
CA LYS A 318 -19.14 12.15 -5.47
C LYS A 318 -18.32 13.20 -6.23
N LYS A 319 -17.01 13.22 -6.05
CA LYS A 319 -16.11 14.26 -6.58
C LYS A 319 -15.75 14.03 -8.04
N PHE A 320 -15.08 12.91 -8.31
CA PHE A 320 -14.57 12.57 -9.63
C PHE A 320 -14.41 11.06 -9.76
N ARG A 321 -14.02 10.60 -10.96
CA ARG A 321 -13.69 9.21 -11.24
C ARG A 321 -12.33 9.14 -11.91
N LEU A 322 -11.50 8.20 -11.48
CA LEU A 322 -10.20 7.93 -12.08
C LEU A 322 -10.34 7.48 -13.53
N ASN A 323 -9.36 7.85 -14.35
CA ASN A 323 -9.33 7.48 -15.75
C ASN A 323 -8.89 6.01 -15.91
N ARG A 324 -9.87 5.10 -15.92
CA ARG A 324 -9.66 3.68 -16.18
C ARG A 324 -9.91 3.33 -17.65
N PRO A 325 -9.23 2.31 -18.20
CA PRO A 325 -9.45 1.92 -19.58
C PRO A 325 -10.80 1.24 -19.78
N ASN A 326 -11.33 1.41 -20.99
CA ASN A 326 -12.41 0.56 -21.49
C ASN A 326 -11.80 -0.78 -21.96
N GLY A 327 -12.03 -1.89 -21.24
CA GLY A 327 -11.61 -3.23 -21.68
C GLY A 327 -10.97 -4.09 -20.57
N LYS A 328 -10.08 -5.02 -20.95
CA LYS A 328 -9.38 -5.92 -20.01
C LYS A 328 -8.47 -5.11 -19.08
N PHE A 329 -9.01 -4.85 -17.90
CA PHE A 329 -8.40 -4.14 -16.80
C PHE A 329 -7.88 -5.15 -15.77
N HIS A 330 -6.71 -4.90 -15.17
CA HIS A 330 -6.14 -5.81 -14.15
C HIS A 330 -6.12 -5.09 -12.79
N PRO A 331 -7.23 -5.17 -12.04
CA PRO A 331 -7.37 -4.46 -10.78
C PRO A 331 -6.35 -4.87 -9.71
N GLU A 332 -5.80 -6.08 -9.79
CA GLU A 332 -4.80 -6.62 -8.86
C GLU A 332 -3.47 -5.83 -8.82
N PHE A 333 -3.29 -4.89 -9.74
CA PHE A 333 -2.14 -3.99 -9.81
C PHE A 333 -2.47 -2.53 -9.50
N GLU A 334 -3.74 -2.20 -9.22
CA GLU A 334 -4.08 -0.86 -8.78
C GLU A 334 -3.59 -0.60 -7.38
N GLN A 335 -3.00 0.56 -7.18
CA GLN A 335 -2.69 1.05 -5.85
C GLN A 335 -2.84 2.56 -5.79
N VAL A 336 -3.17 3.04 -4.59
CA VAL A 336 -3.33 4.47 -4.30
C VAL A 336 -2.48 4.88 -3.10
N ASP A 337 -2.04 6.12 -3.11
CA ASP A 337 -1.42 6.79 -1.96
C ASP A 337 -1.86 8.26 -1.94
N PHE A 338 -2.41 8.71 -0.82
CA PHE A 338 -2.87 10.08 -0.65
C PHE A 338 -1.81 10.92 0.06
N ARG A 339 -1.51 12.11 -0.46
CA ARG A 339 -0.53 13.03 0.14
C ARG A 339 -1.03 14.47 0.04
N GLY A 340 -1.43 15.04 1.18
CA GLY A 340 -1.95 16.40 1.23
C GLY A 340 -3.18 16.55 0.33
N GLN A 341 -3.10 17.37 -0.71
CA GLN A 341 -4.16 17.57 -1.69
C GLN A 341 -4.06 16.65 -2.92
N ALA A 342 -3.07 15.75 -2.98
CA ALA A 342 -2.86 14.88 -4.12
C ALA A 342 -3.27 13.43 -3.84
N LEU A 343 -3.82 12.77 -4.88
CA LEU A 343 -3.96 11.33 -4.97
C LEU A 343 -2.96 10.81 -6.00
N PHE A 344 -2.09 9.89 -5.59
CA PHE A 344 -1.24 9.14 -6.51
C PHE A 344 -1.91 7.80 -6.82
N TYR A 345 -1.93 7.43 -8.11
CA TYR A 345 -2.64 6.26 -8.60
C TYR A 345 -1.74 5.46 -9.54
N LEU A 346 -1.37 4.25 -9.11
CA LEU A 346 -0.73 3.27 -9.98
C LEU A 346 -1.82 2.50 -10.72
N ASN A 347 -1.72 2.45 -12.05
CA ASN A 347 -2.64 1.69 -12.88
C ASN A 347 -1.95 1.04 -14.08
N ASN A 348 -2.67 0.15 -14.74
CA ASN A 348 -2.24 -0.52 -15.96
C ASN A 348 -3.22 -0.28 -17.12
N ARG A 349 -3.69 0.97 -17.28
CA ARG A 349 -4.74 1.31 -18.26
C ARG A 349 -4.47 0.85 -19.69
N LYS A 350 -3.23 0.55 -20.05
CA LYS A 350 -2.90 -0.18 -21.28
C LYS A 350 -2.28 -1.50 -20.86
N LYS A 351 -2.76 -2.61 -21.45
CA LYS A 351 -2.24 -3.95 -21.16
C LYS A 351 -0.72 -3.93 -21.11
N ASP A 352 -0.17 -4.42 -20.00
CA ASP A 352 1.28 -4.56 -19.75
C ASP A 352 2.07 -3.23 -19.73
N VAL A 353 1.37 -2.10 -19.63
CA VAL A 353 1.96 -0.77 -19.53
C VAL A 353 1.37 -0.06 -18.32
N TYR A 354 2.26 0.27 -17.38
CA TYR A 354 1.88 0.84 -16.10
C TYR A 354 2.16 2.34 -16.06
N PHE A 355 1.30 3.06 -15.34
CA PHE A 355 1.41 4.50 -15.13
C PHE A 355 1.25 4.81 -13.65
N LEU A 356 2.09 5.73 -13.14
CA LEU A 356 1.90 6.41 -11.88
C LEU A 356 1.36 7.80 -12.20
N GLU A 357 0.09 8.02 -11.90
CA GLU A 357 -0.63 9.26 -12.14
C GLU A 357 -0.78 10.05 -10.84
N LYS A 358 -0.87 11.37 -10.96
CA LYS A 358 -1.14 12.29 -9.85
C LYS A 358 -2.40 13.08 -10.18
N TYR A 359 -3.37 13.05 -9.27
CA TYR A 359 -4.62 13.78 -9.35
C TYR A 359 -4.67 14.84 -8.26
N ASP A 360 -5.25 16.00 -8.58
CA ASP A 360 -5.64 16.99 -7.60
C ASP A 360 -7.00 16.63 -6.98
N LEU A 361 -7.07 16.53 -5.66
CA LEU A 361 -8.28 16.06 -4.97
C LEU A 361 -9.45 17.04 -5.02
N ILE A 362 -9.19 18.34 -5.21
CA ILE A 362 -10.25 19.35 -5.24
C ILE A 362 -10.93 19.37 -6.62
N THR A 363 -10.12 19.41 -7.67
CA THR A 363 -10.58 19.54 -9.06
C THR A 363 -10.86 18.20 -9.72
N GLY A 364 -10.22 17.12 -9.26
CA GLY A 364 -10.25 15.81 -9.90
C GLY A 364 -9.41 15.73 -11.17
N GLU A 365 -8.65 16.77 -11.51
CA GLU A 365 -7.83 16.79 -12.71
C GLU A 365 -6.56 15.94 -12.53
N MET A 366 -6.21 15.15 -13.55
CA MET A 366 -4.92 14.49 -13.63
C MET A 366 -3.86 15.53 -13.99
N ILE A 367 -2.97 15.84 -13.04
CA ILE A 367 -1.95 16.89 -13.17
C ILE A 367 -0.59 16.35 -13.59
N GLU A 368 -0.33 15.06 -13.38
CA GLU A 368 0.93 14.42 -13.78
C GLU A 368 0.70 12.96 -14.17
N GLU A 369 1.50 12.49 -15.12
CA GLU A 369 1.55 11.11 -15.53
C GLU A 369 3.01 10.68 -15.77
N GLN A 370 3.39 9.56 -15.19
CA GLN A 370 4.68 8.92 -15.44
C GLN A 370 4.49 7.46 -15.83
N LYS A 371 4.99 7.07 -17.00
CA LYS A 371 5.08 5.66 -17.39
C LYS A 371 6.09 4.94 -16.49
N VAL A 372 5.72 3.76 -15.99
CA VAL A 372 6.59 2.90 -15.18
C VAL A 372 7.18 1.79 -16.04
N GLU A 373 8.46 1.94 -16.40
CA GLU A 373 9.20 0.97 -17.19
C GLU A 373 9.59 -0.26 -16.36
N ASN A 374 9.73 -1.40 -17.03
CA ASN A 374 10.13 -2.69 -16.45
C ASN A 374 9.16 -3.33 -15.44
N LEU A 375 8.15 -2.62 -14.93
CA LEU A 375 7.20 -3.17 -13.94
C LEU A 375 6.50 -4.46 -14.44
N ASN A 376 6.05 -4.49 -15.71
CA ASN A 376 5.49 -5.70 -16.30
C ASN A 376 6.44 -6.91 -16.26
N LYS A 377 7.74 -6.68 -16.49
CA LYS A 377 8.74 -7.75 -16.50
C LYS A 377 9.00 -8.28 -15.09
N ILE A 378 8.90 -7.42 -14.08
CA ILE A 378 9.04 -7.77 -12.67
C ILE A 378 7.85 -8.63 -12.23
N LEU A 379 6.63 -8.15 -12.49
CA LEU A 379 5.40 -8.80 -12.04
C LEU A 379 5.15 -10.15 -12.73
N LYS A 380 5.69 -10.35 -13.95
CA LYS A 380 5.52 -11.59 -14.74
C LYS A 380 6.75 -12.50 -14.78
N SER A 381 7.74 -12.29 -13.92
CA SER A 381 9.07 -12.89 -14.13
C SER A 381 9.14 -14.42 -14.03
N ASP A 382 8.20 -15.11 -13.34
CA ASP A 382 8.38 -16.54 -13.00
C ASP A 382 7.09 -17.40 -12.92
N ASP A 383 6.14 -17.29 -13.86
CA ASP A 383 4.88 -18.09 -13.90
C ASP A 383 4.02 -18.06 -12.61
N LYS A 384 4.30 -17.13 -11.69
CA LYS A 384 3.58 -16.91 -10.44
C LYS A 384 2.98 -15.52 -10.45
N ASP A 385 1.66 -15.46 -10.36
CA ASP A 385 0.93 -14.20 -10.29
C ASP A 385 1.24 -13.52 -8.95
N LEU A 386 1.78 -12.29 -9.03
CA LEU A 386 1.97 -11.41 -7.89
C LEU A 386 0.83 -10.41 -7.85
N THR A 387 0.34 -10.10 -6.65
CA THR A 387 -0.57 -8.98 -6.41
C THR A 387 0.22 -7.83 -5.81
N VAL A 388 -0.06 -6.59 -6.22
CA VAL A 388 0.52 -5.41 -5.55
C VAL A 388 -0.39 -5.04 -4.38
N TYR A 389 0.19 -4.91 -3.19
CA TYR A 389 -0.56 -4.66 -1.95
C TYR A 389 -0.34 -3.26 -1.36
N ASN A 390 0.75 -2.59 -1.74
CA ASN A 390 1.07 -1.28 -1.20
C ASN A 390 1.80 -0.42 -2.24
N LEU A 391 1.43 0.86 -2.28
CA LEU A 391 2.17 1.95 -2.90
C LEU A 391 2.54 2.94 -1.79
N GLU A 392 3.82 3.33 -1.74
CA GLU A 392 4.30 4.36 -0.82
C GLU A 392 5.20 5.35 -1.60
N LEU A 393 4.82 6.63 -1.59
CA LEU A 393 5.63 7.70 -2.16
C LEU A 393 6.76 8.09 -1.21
N LEU A 394 7.97 8.23 -1.75
CA LEU A 394 9.17 8.60 -1.00
C LEU A 394 9.47 10.11 -1.11
N HIS A 395 9.08 10.74 -2.22
CA HIS A 395 9.28 12.17 -2.45
C HIS A 395 8.08 12.72 -3.22
N SER A 396 7.55 13.87 -2.81
CA SER A 396 6.35 14.51 -3.38
C SER A 396 6.65 15.63 -4.37
#